data_AF-A0A9R1C570-F1
#
_entry.id   AF-A0A9R1C570-F1
#
_cell.length_a   1.000
_cell.length_b   1.000
_cell.length_c   1.000
_cell.angle_alpha   90.00
_cell.angle_beta   90.00
_cell.angle_gamma   90.00
#
_symmetry.space_group_name_H-M   'P 1'
#
loop_
_entity.id
_entity.type
_entity.pdbx_description
1 polymer ?
#
loop_
_entity_poly.entity_id
_entity_poly.type
_entity_poly.pdbx_seq_one_letter_code
_entity_poly.pdbx_strand_id
1 'polypeptide(L)'
;MNNTKVAGVLCFLVIVALSSCSLHAREANNIDHCLLDKKKVMRDCWHHIEKKLGDQYPPLHSACCNTIRDAKDIHCVCDRFTAHELTLLSLAKFAMATHVCGNGLHTDTHCAGYRVPEIKLPPPPAAST
;
A
#
# COMPACT_ATOMS: atom_id res chain seq x y z
N MET A 1 -41.03 7.33 43.41
CA MET A 1 -40.03 6.78 42.47
C MET A 1 -38.74 6.55 43.23
N ASN A 2 -38.25 5.32 43.20
CA ASN A 2 -37.17 4.81 44.04
C ASN A 2 -35.79 5.26 43.52
N ASN A 3 -34.96 5.82 44.40
CA ASN A 3 -33.60 6.28 44.13
C ASN A 3 -32.72 5.21 43.43
N THR A 4 -33.06 3.93 43.57
CA THR A 4 -32.44 2.79 42.89
C THR A 4 -32.65 2.80 41.37
N LYS A 5 -33.83 3.19 40.88
CA LYS A 5 -34.09 3.32 39.43
C LYS A 5 -33.31 4.50 38.84
N VAL A 6 -33.22 5.60 39.58
CA VAL A 6 -32.48 6.80 39.17
C VAL A 6 -30.99 6.51 39.09
N ALA A 7 -30.43 5.80 40.08
CA ALA A 7 -29.03 5.38 40.08
C ALA A 7 -28.71 4.42 38.92
N GLY A 8 -29.60 3.48 38.62
CA GLY A 8 -29.45 2.56 37.49
C GLY A 8 -29.40 3.29 36.15
N VAL A 9 -30.34 4.21 35.90
CA VAL A 9 -30.38 5.01 34.67
C VAL A 9 -29.13 5.87 34.51
N LEU A 10 -28.67 6.53 35.58
CA LEU A 10 -27.43 7.31 35.56
C LEU A 10 -26.22 6.44 35.23
N CYS A 11 -26.14 5.22 35.80
CA CYS A 11 -25.04 4.30 35.55
C CYS A 11 -25.00 3.83 34.08
N PHE A 12 -26.16 3.51 33.50
CA PHE A 12 -26.26 3.15 32.08
C PHE A 12 -25.83 4.30 31.15
N LEU A 13 -26.24 5.54 31.44
CA LEU A 13 -25.86 6.70 30.63
C LEU A 13 -24.34 6.96 30.66
N VAL A 14 -23.69 6.77 31.81
CA VAL A 14 -22.23 6.88 31.95
C VAL A 14 -21.51 5.80 31.14
N ILE A 15 -21.99 4.55 31.18
CA ILE A 15 -21.40 3.45 30.40
C ILE A 15 -21.54 3.69 28.89
N VAL A 16 -22.70 4.16 28.43
CA VAL A 16 -22.93 4.49 27.02
C VAL A 16 -22.02 5.64 26.57
N ALA A 17 -21.87 6.70 27.37
CA ALA A 17 -20.98 7.80 27.05
C ALA A 17 -19.50 7.35 26.95
N LEU A 18 -19.03 6.52 27.88
CA LEU A 18 -17.67 5.97 27.85
C LEU A 18 -17.44 5.04 26.64
N SER A 19 -18.45 4.24 26.28
CA SER A 19 -18.40 3.35 25.12
C SER A 19 -18.32 4.16 23.81
N SER A 20 -19.14 5.20 23.65
CA SER A 20 -19.12 6.07 22.46
C SER A 20 -17.78 6.82 22.31
N CYS A 21 -17.18 7.29 23.41
CA CYS A 21 -15.86 7.92 23.38
C CYS A 21 -14.74 6.96 22.93
N SER A 22 -14.81 5.70 23.34
CA SER A 22 -13.82 4.68 22.95
C SER A 22 -13.89 4.30 21.47
N LEU A 23 -15.10 4.33 20.88
CA LEU A 23 -15.30 4.01 19.46
C LEU A 23 -14.76 5.13 18.56
N HIS A 24 -14.99 6.41 18.91
CA HIS A 24 -14.46 7.55 18.16
C HIS A 24 -12.93 7.68 18.24
N ALA A 25 -12.33 7.35 19.39
CA ALA A 25 -10.87 7.31 19.52
C ALA A 25 -10.21 6.20 18.68
N ARG A 26 -10.94 5.11 18.37
CA ARG A 26 -10.42 3.98 17.60
C ARG A 26 -10.29 4.31 16.11
N GLU A 27 -11.14 5.19 15.60
CA GLU A 27 -11.14 5.63 14.19
C GLU A 27 -10.01 6.64 13.91
N ALA A 28 -9.67 7.49 14.90
CA ALA A 28 -8.55 8.43 14.82
C ALA A 28 -7.15 7.76 14.81
N ASN A 29 -7.06 6.47 15.14
CA ASN A 29 -5.80 5.71 15.19
C ASN A 29 -5.62 4.74 14.02
N ASN A 30 -6.45 4.81 12.98
CA ASN A 30 -6.25 3.97 11.79
C ASN A 30 -5.09 4.52 10.95
N ILE A 31 -3.89 3.97 11.15
CA ILE A 31 -2.72 4.28 10.33
C ILE A 31 -3.00 3.81 8.92
N ASP A 32 -3.08 4.75 7.98
CA ASP A 32 -3.18 4.45 6.55
C ASP A 32 -1.82 3.91 6.03
N HIS A 33 -1.61 2.61 6.27
CA HIS A 33 -0.40 1.91 5.85
C HIS A 33 -0.15 2.03 4.35
N CYS A 34 -1.20 2.08 3.55
CA CYS A 34 -1.08 2.15 2.12
C CYS A 34 -0.58 3.51 1.63
N LEU A 35 -1.03 4.61 2.25
CA LEU A 35 -0.46 5.92 1.97
C LEU A 35 1.00 6.03 2.43
N LEU A 36 1.36 5.41 3.56
CA LEU A 36 2.74 5.36 4.03
C LEU A 36 3.64 4.55 3.10
N ASP A 37 3.19 3.37 2.68
CA ASP A 37 3.92 2.50 1.77
C ASP A 37 4.07 3.16 0.39
N LYS A 38 3.04 3.86 -0.12
CA LYS A 38 3.16 4.68 -1.33
C LYS A 38 4.27 5.71 -1.22
N LYS A 39 4.34 6.46 -0.11
CA LYS A 39 5.39 7.48 0.11
C LYS A 39 6.79 6.87 0.14
N LYS A 40 6.95 5.66 0.70
CA LYS A 40 8.22 4.93 0.70
C LYS A 40 8.58 4.46 -0.71
N VAL A 41 7.63 3.81 -1.41
CA VAL A 41 7.81 3.36 -2.80
C VAL A 41 8.23 4.52 -3.70
N MET A 42 7.54 5.66 -3.61
CA MET A 42 7.86 6.85 -4.39
C MET A 42 9.27 7.39 -4.11
N ARG A 43 9.77 7.26 -2.88
CA ARG A 43 11.11 7.70 -2.49
C ARG A 43 12.18 6.73 -2.97
N ASP A 44 12.00 5.44 -2.68
CA ASP A 44 13.06 4.46 -2.80
C ASP A 44 13.12 3.84 -4.20
N CYS A 45 11.97 3.77 -4.89
CA CYS A 45 11.84 3.14 -6.21
C CYS A 45 11.81 4.13 -7.37
N TRP A 46 11.82 5.45 -7.13
CA TRP A 46 11.63 6.48 -8.16
C TRP A 46 12.41 6.20 -9.46
N HIS A 47 13.70 5.89 -9.33
CA HIS A 47 14.58 5.63 -10.46
C HIS A 47 14.14 4.47 -11.36
N HIS A 48 13.41 3.49 -10.81
CA HIS A 48 12.98 2.29 -11.52
C HIS A 48 11.53 2.35 -12.01
N ILE A 49 10.73 3.29 -11.51
CA ILE A 49 9.28 3.36 -11.80
C ILE A 49 8.89 4.62 -12.58
N GLU A 50 9.72 5.65 -12.58
CA GLU A 50 9.52 6.83 -13.40
C GLU A 50 9.71 6.50 -14.90
N LYS A 51 8.95 7.16 -15.78
CA LYS A 51 8.89 6.84 -17.21
C LYS A 51 10.24 6.97 -17.92
N LYS A 52 11.01 8.00 -17.61
CA LYS A 52 12.23 8.43 -18.31
C LYS A 52 13.53 8.02 -17.62
N LEU A 53 13.47 7.51 -16.39
CA LEU A 53 14.64 7.11 -15.60
C LEU A 53 14.78 5.59 -15.52
N GLY A 54 16.03 5.13 -15.53
CA GLY A 54 16.44 3.77 -15.19
C GLY A 54 15.73 2.64 -15.95
N ASP A 55 16.14 1.43 -15.62
CA ASP A 55 15.39 0.23 -15.96
C ASP A 55 14.37 -0.15 -14.87
N GLN A 56 13.52 -1.10 -15.18
CA GLN A 56 12.45 -1.61 -14.31
C GLN A 56 12.88 -2.76 -13.39
N TYR A 57 14.19 -3.01 -13.25
CA TYR A 57 14.77 -4.15 -12.56
C TYR A 57 15.60 -3.68 -11.34
N PRO A 58 14.96 -3.24 -10.26
CA PRO A 58 15.67 -2.89 -9.04
C PRO A 58 16.49 -4.09 -8.51
N PRO A 59 17.72 -3.87 -8.00
CA PRO A 59 18.49 -4.92 -7.35
C PRO A 59 17.73 -5.50 -6.15
N LEU A 60 17.76 -6.84 -5.98
CA LEU A 60 16.97 -7.56 -4.97
C LEU A 60 17.19 -7.09 -3.52
N HIS A 61 18.38 -6.56 -3.21
CA HIS A 61 18.75 -6.05 -1.89
C HIS A 61 18.75 -4.52 -1.79
N SER A 62 18.23 -3.83 -2.80
CA SER A 62 18.11 -2.36 -2.81
C SER A 62 17.03 -1.88 -1.83
N ALA A 63 17.09 -0.60 -1.46
CA ALA A 63 16.04 0.06 -0.69
C ALA A 63 14.67 -0.09 -1.36
N CYS A 64 14.61 0.03 -2.70
CA CYS A 64 13.38 -0.16 -3.45
C CYS A 64 12.77 -1.56 -3.24
N CYS A 65 13.55 -2.63 -3.43
CA CYS A 65 13.01 -3.98 -3.26
C CYS A 65 12.66 -4.31 -1.82
N ASN A 66 13.41 -3.81 -0.83
CA ASN A 66 13.03 -3.96 0.57
C ASN A 66 11.68 -3.28 0.84
N THR A 67 11.51 -2.04 0.39
CA THR A 67 10.25 -1.29 0.54
C THR A 67 9.08 -1.97 -0.15
N ILE A 68 9.26 -2.51 -1.36
CA ILE A 68 8.22 -3.28 -2.07
C ILE A 68 7.85 -4.54 -1.29
N ARG A 69 8.85 -5.31 -0.82
CA ARG A 69 8.61 -6.55 -0.08
C ARG A 69 7.91 -6.31 1.24
N ASP A 70 8.21 -5.20 1.90
CA ASP A 70 7.63 -4.84 3.20
C ASP A 70 6.25 -4.17 3.09
N ALA A 71 5.85 -3.74 1.88
CA ALA A 71 4.56 -3.10 1.66
C ALA A 71 3.42 -4.08 1.96
N LYS A 72 2.46 -3.66 2.80
CA LYS A 72 1.36 -4.54 3.25
C LYS A 72 0.40 -4.90 2.14
N ASP A 73 0.15 -3.95 1.24
CA ASP A 73 -0.76 -4.09 0.11
C ASP A 73 -0.23 -3.25 -1.07
N ILE A 74 0.53 -3.90 -1.94
CA ILE A 74 1.13 -3.26 -3.10
C ILE A 74 0.09 -2.82 -4.15
N HIS A 75 -1.07 -3.48 -4.16
CA HIS A 75 -2.17 -3.18 -5.06
C HIS A 75 -2.84 -1.87 -4.64
N CYS A 76 -3.08 -1.72 -3.34
CA CYS A 76 -3.53 -0.48 -2.75
C CYS A 76 -2.56 0.69 -3.00
N VAL A 77 -1.24 0.46 -2.93
CA VAL A 77 -0.23 1.50 -3.23
C VAL A 77 -0.43 2.04 -4.63
N CYS A 78 -0.69 1.15 -5.60
CA CYS A 78 -0.95 1.56 -6.96
C CYS A 78 -2.20 2.45 -7.08
N ASP A 79 -3.31 2.04 -6.47
CA ASP A 79 -4.56 2.80 -6.56
C ASP A 79 -4.51 4.15 -5.84
N ARG A 80 -3.54 4.36 -4.94
CA ARG A 80 -3.28 5.65 -4.30
C ARG A 80 -2.37 6.59 -5.12
N PHE A 81 -1.90 6.18 -6.30
CA PHE A 81 -1.24 7.12 -7.20
C PHE A 81 -2.24 8.16 -7.71
N THR A 82 -1.87 9.43 -7.56
CA THR A 82 -2.65 10.56 -8.05
C THR A 82 -2.52 10.71 -9.56
N ALA A 83 -3.49 11.37 -10.19
CA ALA A 83 -3.41 11.68 -11.62
C ALA A 83 -2.10 12.40 -12.00
N HIS A 84 -1.60 13.30 -11.15
CA HIS A 84 -0.32 13.97 -11.39
C HIS A 84 0.86 13.01 -11.32
N GLU A 85 0.94 12.15 -10.29
CA GLU A 85 2.00 11.13 -10.18
C GLU A 85 1.98 10.21 -11.41
N LEU A 86 0.81 9.80 -11.91
CA LEU A 86 0.68 8.97 -13.11
C LEU A 86 1.15 9.66 -14.40
N THR A 87 1.26 10.99 -14.42
CA THR A 87 1.93 11.69 -15.54
C THR A 87 3.43 11.39 -15.60
N LEU A 88 4.05 11.08 -14.45
CA LEU A 88 5.48 10.83 -14.28
C LEU A 88 5.82 9.33 -14.21
N LEU A 89 4.94 8.52 -13.65
CA LEU A 89 5.18 7.09 -13.39
C LEU A 89 4.79 6.19 -14.55
N SER A 90 5.60 5.15 -14.80
CA SER A 90 5.23 4.03 -15.68
C SER A 90 4.67 2.89 -14.84
N LEU A 91 3.36 2.65 -14.95
CA LEU A 91 2.71 1.53 -14.26
C LEU A 91 3.23 0.16 -14.73
N ALA A 92 3.68 0.06 -15.99
CA ALA A 92 4.34 -1.14 -16.49
C ALA A 92 5.70 -1.37 -15.79
N LYS A 93 6.49 -0.32 -15.57
CA LYS A 93 7.74 -0.43 -14.81
C LYS A 93 7.47 -0.76 -13.35
N PHE A 94 6.48 -0.12 -12.73
CA PHE A 94 6.05 -0.45 -11.36
C PHE A 94 5.61 -1.93 -11.24
N ALA A 95 4.81 -2.43 -12.19
CA ALA A 95 4.39 -3.84 -12.21
C ALA A 95 5.59 -4.79 -12.32
N MET A 96 6.59 -4.47 -13.14
CA MET A 96 7.80 -5.29 -13.21
C MET A 96 8.64 -5.20 -11.94
N ALA A 97 8.89 -3.99 -11.41
CA ALA A 97 9.66 -3.81 -10.19
C ALA A 97 9.04 -4.59 -9.02
N THR A 98 7.72 -4.53 -8.88
CA THR A 98 6.98 -5.27 -7.85
C THR A 98 7.10 -6.78 -8.00
N HIS A 99 6.99 -7.27 -9.24
CA HIS A 99 7.18 -8.68 -9.57
C HIS A 99 8.61 -9.16 -9.23
N VAL A 100 9.64 -8.43 -9.67
CA VAL A 100 11.05 -8.76 -9.44
C VAL A 100 11.39 -8.81 -7.94
N CYS A 101 10.85 -7.87 -7.16
CA CYS A 101 11.10 -7.83 -5.71
C CYS A 101 10.26 -8.84 -4.90
N GLY A 102 9.41 -9.64 -5.56
CA GLY A 102 8.66 -10.73 -4.92
C GLY A 102 7.35 -10.33 -4.23
N ASN A 103 6.84 -9.12 -4.50
CA ASN A 103 5.52 -8.66 -4.04
C ASN A 103 4.77 -8.04 -5.21
N GLY A 104 4.51 -8.86 -6.23
CA GLY A 104 3.94 -8.44 -7.51
C GLY A 104 2.44 -8.18 -7.46
N LEU A 105 1.98 -7.28 -8.33
CA LEU A 105 0.55 -7.13 -8.60
C LEU A 105 -0.04 -8.42 -9.20
N HIS A 106 -1.28 -8.74 -8.84
CA HIS A 106 -1.97 -9.89 -9.39
C HIS A 106 -2.27 -9.70 -10.89
N THR A 107 -2.01 -10.74 -11.68
CA THR A 107 -2.33 -10.78 -13.11
C THR A 107 -3.82 -10.51 -13.35
N ASP A 108 -4.12 -9.83 -14.45
CA ASP A 108 -5.46 -9.45 -14.90
C ASP A 108 -6.25 -8.50 -13.97
N THR A 109 -5.63 -8.02 -12.88
CA THR A 109 -6.20 -6.97 -12.05
C THR A 109 -5.91 -5.58 -12.61
N HIS A 110 -6.67 -4.58 -12.16
CA HIS A 110 -6.44 -3.18 -12.50
C HIS A 110 -5.64 -2.50 -11.40
N CYS A 111 -4.65 -1.69 -11.77
CA CYS A 111 -3.87 -0.87 -10.87
C CYS A 111 -3.86 0.54 -11.46
N ALA A 112 -4.59 1.48 -10.84
CA ALA A 112 -4.77 2.84 -11.35
C ALA A 112 -5.15 2.92 -12.84
N GLY A 113 -6.01 2.01 -13.31
CA GLY A 113 -6.45 1.92 -14.72
C GLY A 113 -5.53 1.13 -15.65
N TYR A 114 -4.34 0.73 -15.20
CA TYR A 114 -3.47 -0.21 -15.92
C TYR A 114 -3.92 -1.65 -15.67
N ARG A 115 -4.12 -2.43 -16.74
CA ARG A 115 -4.40 -3.87 -16.62
C ARG A 115 -3.08 -4.64 -16.52
N VAL A 116 -2.88 -5.33 -15.42
CA VAL A 116 -1.64 -6.07 -15.12
C VAL A 116 -1.53 -7.29 -16.05
N PRO A 117 -0.50 -7.37 -16.90
CA PRO A 117 -0.31 -8.53 -17.78
C PRO A 117 0.25 -9.72 -17.01
N GLU A 118 0.25 -10.89 -17.65
CA GLU A 118 1.10 -12.00 -17.22
C GLU A 118 2.57 -11.60 -17.43
N ILE A 119 3.34 -11.47 -16.35
CA ILE A 119 4.75 -11.09 -16.41
C ILE A 119 5.60 -12.35 -16.57
N LYS A 120 6.26 -12.47 -17.72
CA LYS A 120 7.25 -13.52 -17.99
C LYS A 120 8.64 -12.90 -17.90
N LEU A 121 9.43 -13.34 -16.93
CA LEU A 121 10.83 -12.92 -16.83
C LEU A 121 11.61 -13.47 -18.02
N PRO A 122 12.53 -12.68 -18.62
CA PRO A 122 13.45 -13.21 -19.60
C PRO A 122 14.31 -14.32 -18.98
N PRO A 123 14.69 -15.36 -19.73
CA PRO A 123 15.58 -16.38 -19.24
C PRO A 123 16.90 -15.75 -18.76
N PRO A 124 17.55 -16.29 -17.72
CA PRO A 124 18.83 -15.79 -17.25
C PRO A 124 19.84 -15.80 -18.41
N PRO A 125 20.78 -14.84 -18.45
CA PRO A 125 21.85 -14.85 -19.45
C PRO A 125 22.56 -16.19 -19.41
N ALA A 126 22.81 -16.79 -20.58
CA ALA A 126 23.58 -18.02 -20.66
C ALA A 126 24.92 -17.81 -19.94
N ALA A 127 25.26 -18.69 -19.01
CA ALA A 127 26.53 -18.62 -18.30
C ALA A 127 27.67 -18.72 -19.30
N SER A 128 28.50 -17.68 -19.39
CA SER A 128 29.73 -17.71 -20.16
C SER A 128 30.69 -18.69 -19.49
N THR A 129 30.81 -19.90 -20.04
CA THR A 129 31.89 -20.86 -19.72
C THR A 129 33.22 -20.43 -20.29
#